data_AF-A0A1F6ZI29-F1
#
_entry.id   AF-A0A1F6ZI29-F1
#
_cell.length_a   1.000
_cell.length_b   1.000
_cell.length_c   1.000
_cell.angle_alpha   90.00
_cell.angle_beta   90.00
_cell.angle_gamma   90.00
#
_symmetry.space_group_name_H-M   'P 1'
#
loop_
_entity.id
_entity.type
_entity.pdbx_description
1 polymer ?
#
loop_
_entity_poly.entity_id
_entity_poly.type
_entity_poly.pdbx_seq_one_letter_code
_entity_poly.pdbx_strand_id
1 'polypeptide(L)' 'MTRQELELMQRFERDSHWFHENIQVLRKDFTWKIVAVKEGKVIASGKNMEEVMVILTEKKEKPELIFMEVVYPEGYTLLL' A
#
# COMPACT_ATOMS: atom_id res chain seq x y z
N MET A 1 7.42 2.23 23.40
CA MET A 1 6.73 1.40 22.41
C MET A 1 5.67 0.57 23.10
N THR A 2 4.40 0.79 22.77
CA THR A 2 3.27 0.02 23.27
C THR A 2 3.13 -1.28 22.45
N ARG A 3 2.43 -2.28 23.00
CA ARG A 3 2.15 -3.53 22.28
C ARG A 3 1.40 -3.30 20.96
N GLN A 4 0.49 -2.32 20.94
CA GLN A 4 -0.31 -1.97 19.76
C GLN A 4 0.56 -1.36 18.65
N GLU A 5 1.53 -0.52 19.01
CA GLU A 5 2.51 0.03 18.05
C GLU A 5 3.34 -1.08 17.42
N LEU A 6 3.79 -2.06 18.21
CA LEU A 6 4.57 -3.20 17.71
C LEU A 6 3.75 -4.06 16.73
N GLU A 7 2.50 -4.38 17.09
CA GLU A 7 1.61 -5.15 16.23
C GLU A 7 1.30 -4.41 14.91
N LEU A 8 1.20 -3.07 14.96
CA LEU A 8 1.02 -2.25 13.76
C LEU A 8 2.26 -2.30 12.87
N MET A 9 3.45 -2.10 13.43
CA MET A 9 4.71 -2.18 12.68
C MET A 9 4.88 -3.52 11.98
N GLN A 10 4.60 -4.63 12.68
CA GLN A 10 4.66 -5.97 12.10
C GLN A 10 3.65 -6.17 10.96
N ARG A 11 2.46 -5.55 11.03
CA ARG A 11 1.49 -5.59 9.94
C ARG A 11 2.00 -4.84 8.72
N PHE A 12 2.50 -3.62 8.94
CA PHE A 12 3.11 -2.81 7.88
C PHE A 12 4.29 -3.52 7.21
N GLU A 13 5.16 -4.16 7.98
CA GLU A 13 6.29 -4.92 7.44
C GLU A 13 5.83 -6.08 6.57
N ARG A 14 4.83 -6.84 7.00
CA ARG A 14 4.27 -7.94 6.19
C ARG A 14 3.62 -7.46 4.90
N ASP A 15 2.83 -6.39 4.97
CA ASP A 15 2.14 -5.86 3.79
C ASP A 15 3.13 -5.20 2.82
N SER A 16 4.18 -4.56 3.34
CA SER A 16 5.31 -4.06 2.55
C SER A 16 6.05 -5.21 1.86
N HIS A 17 6.40 -6.27 2.59
CA HIS A 17 7.07 -7.43 2.01
C HIS A 17 6.23 -8.05 0.89
N TRP A 18 4.94 -8.27 1.15
CA TRP A 18 4.01 -8.78 0.14
C TRP A 18 3.97 -7.89 -1.10
N PHE A 19 3.91 -6.57 -0.94
CA PHE A 19 3.90 -5.62 -2.06
C PHE A 19 5.15 -5.79 -2.94
N HIS A 20 6.34 -5.86 -2.32
CA HIS A 20 7.61 -6.00 -3.03
C HIS A 20 7.76 -7.36 -3.72
N GLU A 21 7.34 -8.45 -3.07
CA GLU A 21 7.33 -9.79 -3.68
C GLU A 21 6.38 -9.88 -4.88
N ASN A 22 5.29 -9.13 -4.86
CA ASN A 22 4.25 -9.14 -5.90
C ASN A 22 4.38 -7.98 -6.90
N ILE A 23 5.47 -7.22 -6.87
CA ILE A 23 5.60 -5.98 -7.66
C ILE A 23 5.43 -6.21 -9.16
N GLN A 24 5.92 -7.34 -9.68
CA GLN A 24 5.81 -7.68 -11.11
C GLN A 24 4.37 -8.01 -11.52
N VAL A 25 3.55 -8.52 -10.60
CA VAL A 25 2.12 -8.73 -10.82
C VAL A 25 1.40 -7.37 -10.75
N LEU A 26 1.71 -6.56 -9.74
CA LEU A 26 1.09 -5.25 -9.53
C LEU A 26 1.33 -4.30 -10.71
N ARG A 27 2.50 -4.35 -11.35
CA ARG A 27 2.79 -3.57 -12.56
C ARG A 27 1.86 -3.86 -13.74
N LYS A 28 1.16 -5.00 -13.79
CA LYS A 28 0.24 -5.27 -14.90
C LYS A 28 -0.98 -4.36 -14.89
N ASP A 29 -1.49 -4.07 -13.68
CA ASP A 29 -2.79 -3.39 -13.50
C ASP A 29 -2.67 -2.02 -12.81
N PHE A 30 -1.55 -1.78 -12.11
CA PHE A 30 -1.39 -0.64 -11.20
C PHE A 30 -0.18 0.26 -11.50
N THR A 31 0.52 0.11 -12.63
CA THR A 31 1.64 1.03 -12.96
C THR A 31 1.24 2.50 -12.84
N TRP A 32 2.10 3.29 -12.20
CA TRP A 32 1.91 4.71 -11.86
C TRP A 32 0.75 5.03 -10.90
N LYS A 33 0.14 4.02 -10.28
CA LYS A 33 -0.88 4.22 -9.26
C LYS A 33 -0.27 4.05 -7.88
N ILE A 34 -0.86 4.74 -6.91
CA ILE A 34 -0.72 4.40 -5.49
C ILE A 34 -1.65 3.22 -5.24
N VAL A 35 -1.15 2.20 -4.55
CA VAL A 35 -1.96 1.09 -4.05
C VAL A 35 -1.92 1.07 -2.54
N ALA A 36 -3.07 0.75 -1.94
CA ALA A 36 -3.20 0.49 -0.52
C ALA A 36 -3.30 -1.02 -0.31
N VAL A 37 -2.39 -1.57 0.50
CA VAL A 37 -2.31 -2.99 0.80
C VAL A 37 -2.68 -3.23 2.25
N LYS A 38 -3.54 -4.21 2.47
CA LYS A 38 -3.90 -4.70 3.81
C LYS A 38 -4.03 -6.21 3.76
N GLU A 39 -3.32 -6.88 4.68
CA GLU A 39 -3.32 -8.35 4.78
C GLU A 39 -2.97 -9.04 3.46
N GLY A 40 -1.94 -8.52 2.78
CA GLY A 40 -1.45 -9.05 1.50
C GLY A 40 -2.45 -8.94 0.35
N LYS A 41 -3.30 -7.91 0.34
CA LYS A 41 -4.24 -7.64 -0.76
C LYS A 41 -4.32 -6.15 -1.05
N VAL A 42 -4.42 -5.80 -2.33
CA VAL A 42 -4.75 -4.43 -2.76
C VAL A 42 -6.21 -4.16 -2.42
N ILE A 43 -6.44 -3.25 -1.48
CA ILE A 43 -7.79 -2.84 -1.04
C ILE A 43 -8.22 -1.51 -1.65
N ALA A 44 -7.29 -0.68 -2.13
CA ALA A 44 -7.60 0.54 -2.89
C ALA A 44 -6.46 0.86 -3.85
N SER A 45 -6.76 1.61 -4.91
CA SER A 45 -5.75 2.15 -5.81
C SER A 45 -6.23 3.44 -6.45
N GLY A 46 -5.32 4.38 -6.71
CA GLY A 46 -5.65 5.69 -7.30
C GLY A 46 -4.43 6.34 -7.94
N LYS A 47 -4.65 7.37 -8.75
CA LYS A 47 -3.58 8.13 -9.41
C LYS A 47 -2.85 9.08 -8.46
N ASN A 48 -3.49 9.40 -7.35
CA ASN A 48 -2.97 10.31 -6.32
C ASN A 48 -3.50 9.87 -4.95
N MET A 49 -2.95 10.47 -3.89
CA MET A 49 -3.29 10.10 -2.52
C MET A 49 -4.76 10.39 -2.21
N GLU A 50 -5.31 11.49 -2.72
CA GLU A 50 -6.71 11.89 -2.48
C GLU A 50 -7.70 10.82 -2.97
N GLU A 51 -7.52 10.30 -4.20
CA GLU A 51 -8.34 9.20 -4.73
C GLU A 51 -8.28 7.96 -3.83
N VAL A 52 -7.10 7.58 -3.34
CA VAL A 52 -6.94 6.43 -2.45
C VAL A 52 -7.63 6.66 -1.11
N MET A 53 -7.48 7.86 -0.54
CA MET A 53 -8.09 8.24 0.74
C MET A 53 -9.63 8.22 0.67
N VAL A 54 -10.22 8.69 -0.44
CA VAL A 54 -11.67 8.61 -0.67
C VAL A 54 -12.13 7.16 -0.68
N ILE A 55 -11.47 6.28 -1.45
CA ILE A 55 -11.82 4.85 -1.53
C ILE A 55 -11.71 4.17 -0.15
N LEU A 56 -10.64 4.45 0.61
CA LEU A 56 -10.46 3.88 1.94
C LEU A 56 -11.52 4.38 2.93
N THR A 57 -11.88 5.66 2.86
CA THR A 57 -12.94 6.26 3.69
C THR A 57 -14.30 5.63 3.40
N GLU A 58 -14.65 5.45 2.13
CA GLU A 58 -15.89 4.76 1.71
C GLU A 58 -15.95 3.32 2.22
N LYS A 59 -14.78 2.66 2.28
CA LYS A 59 -14.62 1.30 2.82
C LYS A 59 -14.58 1.24 4.35
N LYS A 60 -14.70 2.37 5.05
CA LYS A 60 -14.56 2.50 6.51
C LYS A 60 -13.22 1.99 7.03
N GLU A 61 -12.20 2.07 6.18
CA GLU A 61 -10.83 1.74 6.51
C GLU A 61 -10.11 2.95 7.08
N LYS A 62 -9.10 2.72 7.92
CA LYS A 62 -8.29 3.77 8.54
C LYS A 62 -6.97 3.91 7.79
N PRO A 63 -6.77 4.95 6.95
CA PRO A 63 -5.60 5.04 6.10
C PRO A 63 -4.27 5.05 6.86
N GLU A 64 -4.26 5.60 8.08
CA GLU A 64 -3.09 5.62 8.96
C GLU A 64 -2.64 4.23 9.44
N LEU A 65 -3.47 3.21 9.25
CA LEU A 65 -3.18 1.82 9.62
C LEU A 65 -2.91 0.92 8.40
N ILE A 66 -2.75 1.51 7.22
CA ILE A 66 -2.67 0.78 5.95
C ILE A 66 -1.37 1.13 5.22
N PHE A 67 -0.71 0.09 4.71
CA PHE A 67 0.47 0.27 3.87
C PHE A 67 0.05 0.84 2.52
N MET A 68 0.70 1.91 2.08
CA MET A 68 0.45 2.56 0.80
C MET A 68 1.76 2.88 0.09
N GLU A 69 1.85 2.52 -1.18
CA GLU A 69 3.03 2.79 -2.00
C GLU A 69 2.67 2.96 -3.48
N VAL A 70 3.50 3.70 -4.21
CA VAL A 70 3.39 3.87 -5.67
C VAL A 70 3.96 2.63 -6.37
N VAL A 71 3.20 2.06 -7.29
CA VAL A 71 3.69 1.01 -8.19
C VAL A 71 4.45 1.66 -9.34
N TYR A 72 5.76 1.79 -9.16
CA TYR A 72 6.64 2.29 -10.22
C TYR A 72 6.82 1.28 -11.36
N PRO A 73 6.98 1.76 -12.62
CA PRO A 73 7.38 0.89 -13.72
C PRO A 73 8.75 0.23 -13.45
N GLU A 74 9.04 -0.81 -14.21
CA GLU A 74 10.32 -1.52 -14.07
C GLU A 74 11.51 -0.60 -14.36
N GLY A 75 12.57 -0.72 -13.55
CA GLY A 75 13.76 0.13 -13.61
C GLY A 75 13.62 1.48 -12.90
N TYR A 76 12.47 1.77 -12.28
CA TYR A 76 12.26 2.97 -11.47
C TYR A 76 12.19 2.59 -9.99
N THR A 77 12.85 3.39 -9.16
CA THR A 77 12.71 3.36 -7.71
C THR A 77 12.60 4.79 -7.23
N LEU A 78 11.79 5.02 -6.19
CA LEU A 78 11.84 6.29 -5.48
C LEU A 78 13.03 6.26 -4.53
N LEU A 79 13.88 7.28 -4.59
CA LEU A 79 14.89 7.55 -3.57
C LEU A 79 14.33 8.67 -2.70
N LEU A 80 14.01 8.34 -1.44
CA LEU A 80 13.57 9.27 -0.40
C LEU A 80 14.70 9.57 0.58
#